data_AF-A0A8T5B6Q8-F1
#
_entry.id   AF-A0A8T5B6Q8-F1
#
_cell.length_a   1.000
_cell.length_b   1.000
_cell.length_c   1.000
_cell.angle_alpha   90.00
_cell.angle_beta   90.00
_cell.angle_gamma   90.00
#
_symmetry.space_group_name_H-M   'P 1'
#
loop_
_entity.id
_entity.type
_entity.pdbx_description
1 polymer ?
#
loop_
_entity_poly.entity_id
_entity_poly.type
_entity_poly.pdbx_seq_one_letter_code
_entity_poly.pdbx_strand_id
1 'polypeptide(L)'
;MEVIFIRWLLKALRDSGLFRRNRFSLQLKVRAVLLYMAGLSYRDITYVLRVVPCSHEAVRLWVKKLELVTVNVEARPLRCL
;
A
#
# COMPACT_ATOMS: atom_id res chain seq x y z
N MET A 1 -15.58 -6.68 10.70
CA MET A 1 -15.56 -5.55 9.74
C MET A 1 -14.14 -5.23 9.24
N GLU A 2 -13.12 -5.18 10.11
CA GLU A 2 -11.72 -4.86 9.71
C GLU A 2 -11.14 -5.71 8.56
N VAL A 3 -11.46 -7.02 8.52
CA VAL A 3 -10.87 -7.95 7.53
C VAL A 3 -11.38 -7.70 6.10
N ILE A 4 -12.58 -7.13 5.94
CA ILE A 4 -13.21 -6.92 4.62
C ILE A 4 -12.61 -5.70 3.93
N PHE A 5 -12.40 -4.61 4.67
CA PHE A 5 -11.86 -3.36 4.14
C PHE A 5 -10.47 -3.56 3.52
N ILE A 6 -9.60 -4.28 4.23
CA ILE A 6 -8.23 -4.56 3.76
C ILE A 6 -8.24 -5.40 2.47
N ARG A 7 -9.21 -6.31 2.29
CA ARG A 7 -9.30 -7.16 1.07
C ARG A 7 -9.60 -6.34 -0.19
N TRP A 8 -10.52 -5.38 -0.13
CA TRP A 8 -10.84 -4.51 -1.27
C TRP A 8 -9.66 -3.62 -1.65
N LEU A 9 -8.99 -3.02 -0.66
CA LEU A 9 -7.79 -2.22 -0.88
C LEU A 9 -6.66 -3.02 -1.52
N LEU A 10 -6.40 -4.24 -1.02
CA LEU A 10 -5.38 -5.12 -1.60
C LEU A 10 -5.71 -5.53 -3.04
N LYS A 11 -6.99 -5.74 -3.37
CA LYS A 11 -7.42 -6.03 -4.73
C LYS A 11 -7.16 -4.85 -5.65
N ALA A 12 -7.62 -3.64 -5.27
CA ALA A 12 -7.39 -2.43 -6.06
C ALA A 12 -5.89 -2.16 -6.28
N LEU A 13 -5.07 -2.30 -5.24
CA LEU A 13 -3.62 -2.11 -5.35
C LEU A 13 -2.92 -3.19 -6.17
N ARG A 14 -3.44 -4.42 -6.16
CA ARG A 14 -2.95 -5.49 -7.03
C ARG A 14 -3.28 -5.18 -8.49
N ASP A 15 -4.52 -4.78 -8.77
CA ASP A 15 -5.00 -4.48 -10.11
C ASP A 15 -4.31 -3.24 -10.71
N SER A 16 -3.94 -2.26 -9.88
CA SER A 16 -3.16 -1.09 -10.31
C SER A 16 -1.71 -1.41 -10.74
N GLY A 17 -1.18 -2.58 -10.38
CA GLY A 17 0.20 -2.96 -10.67
C GLY A 17 1.27 -2.13 -9.94
N LEU A 18 0.90 -1.32 -8.94
CA LEU A 18 1.78 -0.38 -8.21
C LEU A 18 3.02 -1.09 -7.63
N PHE A 19 2.85 -2.29 -7.09
CA PHE A 19 3.92 -3.05 -6.43
C PHE A 19 4.36 -4.30 -7.21
N ARG A 20 4.83 -4.14 -8.46
CA ARG A 20 5.33 -5.27 -9.29
C ARG A 20 6.43 -6.13 -8.65
N ARG A 21 7.29 -5.56 -7.79
CA ARG A 21 8.44 -6.28 -7.23
C ARG A 21 8.01 -7.18 -6.08
N ASN A 22 8.07 -8.50 -6.28
CA ASN A 22 7.47 -9.49 -5.37
C ASN A 22 8.36 -9.91 -4.17
N ARG A 23 9.45 -9.20 -3.87
CA ARG A 23 10.34 -9.53 -2.74
C ARG A 23 9.61 -9.54 -1.40
N PHE A 24 8.62 -8.66 -1.23
CA PHE A 24 7.77 -8.58 -0.05
C PHE A 24 6.31 -8.62 -0.47
N SER A 25 5.47 -9.25 0.35
CA SER A 25 4.04 -9.39 0.09
C SER A 25 3.36 -8.03 0.00
N LEU A 26 2.35 -7.92 -0.86
CA LEU A 26 1.56 -6.70 -1.00
C LEU A 26 0.94 -6.27 0.33
N GLN A 27 0.45 -7.23 1.12
CA GLN A 27 -0.10 -6.99 2.46
C GLN A 27 0.88 -6.27 3.37
N LEU A 28 2.13 -6.72 3.40
CA LEU A 28 3.15 -6.17 4.27
C LEU A 28 3.52 -4.74 3.88
N LYS A 29 3.57 -4.45 2.58
CA LYS A 29 3.76 -3.10 2.06
C LYS A 29 2.59 -2.18 2.41
N VAL A 30 1.37 -2.64 2.18
CA VAL A 30 0.15 -1.87 2.47
C VAL A 30 0.04 -1.57 3.96
N ARG A 31 0.34 -2.53 4.82
CA ARG A 31 0.34 -2.32 6.27
C ARG A 31 1.33 -1.23 6.69
N ALA A 32 2.54 -1.26 6.16
CA ALA A 32 3.55 -0.23 6.45
C ALA A 32 3.12 1.16 5.98
N VAL A 33 2.55 1.27 4.77
CA VAL A 33 2.05 2.54 4.23
C VAL A 33 0.89 3.09 5.05
N LEU A 34 -0.06 2.23 5.47
CA LEU A 34 -1.18 2.66 6.31
C LEU A 34 -0.71 3.17 7.68
N LEU A 35 0.28 2.52 8.29
CA LEU A 35 0.88 3.00 9.53
C LEU A 35 1.57 4.37 9.34
N TYR A 36 2.25 4.57 8.21
CA TYR A 36 2.82 5.88 7.89
C TYR A 36 1.72 6.95 7.75
N MET A 37 0.63 6.64 7.02
CA MET A 37 -0.51 7.55 6.88
C MET A 37 -1.21 7.84 8.22
N ALA A 38 -1.14 6.92 9.18
CA ALA A 38 -1.62 7.12 10.54
C ALA A 38 -0.69 8.01 11.41
N GLY A 39 0.41 8.51 10.84
CA GLY A 39 1.32 9.45 11.51
C GLY A 39 2.57 8.80 12.12
N LEU A 40 2.79 7.50 11.93
CA LEU A 40 4.01 6.85 12.42
C LEU A 40 5.21 7.16 11.54
N SER A 41 6.38 7.34 12.16
CA SER A 41 7.61 7.52 11.39
C SER A 41 8.05 6.19 10.76
N TYR A 42 8.84 6.26 9.68
CA TYR A 42 9.43 5.07 9.05
C TYR A 42 10.25 4.23 10.03
N ARG A 43 10.90 4.89 11.01
CA ARG A 43 11.71 4.23 12.03
C ARG A 43 10.84 3.51 13.05
N ASP A 44 9.71 4.07 13.44
CA ASP A 44 8.79 3.41 14.38
C ASP A 44 8.21 2.14 13.76
N ILE A 45 7.83 2.21 12.48
CA ILE A 45 7.28 1.08 11.74
C ILE A 45 8.29 -0.08 11.65
N THR A 46 9.57 0.23 11.41
CA THR A 46 10.63 -0.77 11.21
C THR A 46 11.28 -1.24 12.52
N TYR A 47 11.64 -0.34 13.42
CA TYR A 47 12.51 -0.65 14.57
C TYR A 47 11.72 -0.81 15.87
N VAL A 48 10.67 -0.02 16.07
CA VAL A 48 9.86 -0.04 17.30
C VAL A 48 8.80 -1.13 17.20
N LEU A 49 7.92 -1.03 16.21
CA LEU A 49 6.82 -1.98 16.00
C LEU A 49 7.25 -3.25 15.26
N ARG A 50 8.39 -3.21 14.55
CA ARG A 50 8.95 -4.34 13.79
C ARG A 50 7.93 -5.03 12.88
N VAL A 51 7.03 -4.24 12.29
CA VAL A 51 5.93 -4.73 11.45
C VAL A 51 6.43 -5.29 10.11
N VAL A 52 7.63 -4.90 9.72
CA VAL A 52 8.24 -5.24 8.44
C VAL A 52 9.68 -5.76 8.64
N PRO A 53 10.06 -6.88 7.98
CA PRO A 53 11.41 -7.43 8.05
C PRO A 53 12.34 -6.76 7.02
N CYS A 54 12.32 -5.44 6.94
CA CYS A 54 13.12 -4.66 5.99
C CYS A 54 13.56 -3.32 6.59
N SER A 55 14.51 -2.64 5.94
CA SER A 55 14.96 -1.32 6.39
C SER A 55 13.88 -0.26 6.25
N HIS A 56 13.95 0.79 7.07
CA HIS A 56 13.05 1.94 6.99
C HIS A 56 13.12 2.64 5.62
N GLU A 57 14.26 2.59 4.93
CA GLU A 57 14.42 3.06 3.54
C GLU A 57 13.55 2.28 2.55
N ALA A 58 13.38 0.96 2.74
CA ALA A 58 12.47 0.18 1.91
C ALA A 58 11.02 0.65 2.10
N VAL A 59 10.63 0.99 3.34
CA VAL A 59 9.30 1.55 3.65
C VAL A 59 9.12 2.92 3.00
N ARG A 60 10.12 3.81 3.10
CA ARG A 60 10.13 5.13 2.45
C ARG A 60 9.91 5.00 0.93
N LEU A 61 10.58 4.05 0.28
CA LEU A 61 10.41 3.80 -1.15
C LEU A 61 8.99 3.32 -1.50
N TRP A 62 8.35 2.53 -0.64
CA TRP A 62 6.97 2.09 -0.86
C TRP A 62 5.98 3.24 -0.73
N VAL A 63 6.15 4.08 0.28
CA VAL A 63 5.34 5.29 0.49
C VAL A 63 5.48 6.24 -0.69
N LYS A 64 6.71 6.59 -1.07
CA LYS A 64 6.97 7.46 -2.23
C LYS A 64 6.36 6.91 -3.51
N LYS A 65 6.38 5.59 -3.70
CA LYS A 65 5.76 4.97 -4.87
C LYS A 65 4.24 5.09 -4.87
N LEU A 66 3.61 5.10 -3.70
CA LEU A 66 2.18 5.30 -3.56
C LEU A 66 1.80 6.77 -3.78
N GLU A 67 2.59 7.73 -3.29
CA GLU A 67 2.41 9.16 -3.56
C GLU A 67 2.48 9.50 -5.06
N LEU A 68 3.31 8.77 -5.82
CA LEU A 68 3.43 8.93 -7.27
C LEU A 68 2.26 8.31 -8.05
N VAL A 69 1.35 7.58 -7.40
CA VAL A 69 0.18 7.05 -8.08
C VAL A 69 -0.89 8.12 -8.17
N THR A 70 -0.94 8.78 -9.32
CA THR A 70 -2.12 9.48 -9.79
C THR A 70 -3.19 8.44 -10.11
N VAL A 71 -4.21 8.35 -9.25
CA VAL A 71 -5.34 7.45 -9.49
C VAL A 71 -6.16 8.04 -10.63
N ASN A 72 -5.89 7.59 -11.86
CA ASN A 72 -6.81 7.82 -12.98
C ASN A 72 -7.96 6.81 -12.82
N VAL A 73 -8.95 7.14 -11.98
CA VAL A 73 -10.19 6.37 -11.93
C VAL A 73 -10.95 6.69 -13.21
N GLU A 74 -10.66 5.97 -14.29
CA GLU A 74 -11.55 6.01 -15.44
C GLU A 74 -12.89 5.43 -14.98
N ALA A 75 -13.89 6.31 -14.86
CA ALA A 75 -15.27 5.90 -14.63
C ALA A 75 -15.63 4.94 -15.75
N ARG A 76 -15.84 3.66 -15.43
CA ARG A 76 -16.30 2.68 -16.40
C ARG A 76 -17.57 3.27 -17.03
N PRO A 77 -17.59 3.57 -18.34
CA PRO A 77 -18.79 4.11 -18.95
C PRO A 77 -19.90 3.09 -18.70
N LEU A 78 -21.00 3.55 -18.11
CA LEU A 78 -22.25 2.80 -18.09
C LEU A 78 -22.47 2.36 -19.53
N ARG A 79 -22.46 1.04 -19.79
CA ARG A 79 -22.80 0.52 -21.10
C ARG A 79 -24.21 1.03 -21.36
N CYS A 80 -24.36 1.98 -22.28
CA CYS A 80 -25.67 2.33 -22.79
C CYS A 80 -26.28 1.03 -23.35
N LEU A 81 -27.47 0.70 -22.82
CA LEU A 81 -28.33 -0.39 -23.25
C LEU A 81 -28.73 -0.21 -24.72
#